data_AF-A0A838UEC6-F1
#
_entry.id   AF-A0A838UEC6-F1
#
_cell.length_a   1.000
_cell.length_b   1.000
_cell.length_c   1.000
_cell.angle_alpha   90.00
_cell.angle_beta   90.00
_cell.angle_gamma   90.00
#
_symmetry.space_group_name_H-M   'P 1'
#
loop_
_entity.id
_entity.type
_entity.pdbx_description
1 polymer ?
#
loop_
_entity_poly.entity_id
_entity_poly.type
_entity_poly.pdbx_seq_one_letter_code
_entity_poly.pdbx_strand_id
1 'polypeptide(L)'
;PLTYPTPEGRAAAKRLAGALDPASAALAKQAIDDPPVLDDHLEALQARGFGDPLLVDLAKEIIRLRIDADKLDSEALRRHLASSGFSALLIDIDRAATHAGAPFPNEGVTLAAARSQWSHAFEALNRMAALEEALTAAKQDLGGGAGASAFKALKTQRDALRRAIKTGQIWEPYERS
;
A
#
# COMPACT_ATOMS: atom_id res chain seq x y z
N PRO A 1 22.66 -33.45 16.85
CA PRO A 1 21.74 -33.30 15.69
C PRO A 1 21.43 -31.82 15.44
N LEU A 2 21.90 -31.27 14.32
CA LEU A 2 21.62 -29.89 13.92
C LEU A 2 20.30 -29.89 13.14
N THR A 3 19.23 -29.42 13.76
CA THR A 3 17.92 -29.27 13.11
C THR A 3 18.00 -28.10 12.14
N TYR A 4 18.01 -28.39 10.84
CA TYR A 4 17.88 -27.35 9.83
C TYR A 4 16.45 -26.77 9.88
N PRO A 5 16.28 -25.44 9.84
CA PRO A 5 14.95 -24.85 9.82
C PRO A 5 14.25 -25.23 8.52
N THR A 6 13.05 -25.81 8.64
CA THR A 6 12.22 -26.20 7.50
C THR A 6 11.79 -24.98 6.69
N PRO A 7 11.34 -25.15 5.43
CA PRO A 7 10.75 -24.07 4.64
C PRO A 7 9.60 -23.37 5.38
N GLU A 8 8.78 -24.12 6.12
CA GLU A 8 7.72 -23.57 6.99
C GLU A 8 8.30 -22.75 8.15
N GLY A 9 9.41 -23.18 8.74
CA GLY A 9 10.12 -22.44 9.80
C GLY A 9 10.71 -21.12 9.32
N ARG A 10 11.23 -21.07 8.08
CA ARG A 10 11.68 -19.82 7.46
C ARG A 10 10.53 -18.91 7.07
N ALA A 11 9.42 -19.46 6.57
CA ALA A 11 8.22 -18.69 6.24
C ALA A 11 7.56 -18.11 7.51
N ALA A 12 7.51 -18.88 8.60
CA ALA A 12 7.05 -18.43 9.91
C ALA A 12 7.97 -17.35 10.50
N ALA A 13 9.30 -17.52 10.42
CA ALA A 13 10.26 -16.51 10.86
C ALA A 13 10.19 -15.22 10.01
N LYS A 14 9.93 -15.33 8.70
CA LYS A 14 9.74 -14.17 7.80
C LYS A 14 8.42 -13.44 8.08
N ARG A 15 7.35 -14.16 8.44
CA ARG A 15 6.07 -13.58 8.94
C ARG A 15 6.23 -12.93 10.31
N LEU A 16 7.09 -13.46 11.18
CA LEU A 16 7.39 -12.87 12.49
C LEU A 16 8.30 -11.64 12.39
N ALA A 17 9.11 -11.53 11.32
CA ALA A 17 10.11 -10.49 11.13
C ALA A 17 9.60 -9.20 10.47
N GLY A 18 8.36 -9.17 9.97
CA GLY A 18 7.75 -7.94 9.46
C GLY A 18 6.24 -8.02 9.52
N ALA A 19 5.64 -7.35 10.50
CA ALA A 19 4.21 -7.06 10.45
C ALA A 19 3.94 -6.17 9.24
N LEU A 20 2.89 -6.49 8.47
CA LEU A 20 2.43 -5.64 7.37
C LEU A 20 2.15 -4.22 7.88
N ASP A 21 2.56 -3.21 7.11
CA ASP A 21 2.16 -1.84 7.35
C ASP A 21 0.62 -1.73 7.30
N PRO A 22 -0.05 -1.23 8.36
CA PRO A 22 -1.51 -1.20 8.40
C PRO A 22 -2.16 -0.42 7.26
N ALA A 23 -1.59 0.72 6.87
CA ALA A 23 -2.17 1.54 5.80
C ALA A 23 -2.05 0.85 4.43
N SER A 24 -0.90 0.26 4.16
CA SER A 24 -0.64 -0.54 2.97
C SER A 24 -1.57 -1.77 2.90
N ALA A 25 -1.78 -2.45 4.04
CA ALA A 25 -2.71 -3.57 4.14
C ALA A 25 -4.17 -3.14 3.89
N ALA A 26 -4.60 -1.99 4.44
CA ALA A 26 -5.96 -1.48 4.21
C ALA A 26 -6.22 -1.13 2.73
N LEU A 27 -5.24 -0.53 2.05
CA LEU A 27 -5.34 -0.27 0.60
C LEU A 27 -5.41 -1.57 -0.20
N ALA A 28 -4.58 -2.56 0.13
CA ALA A 28 -4.62 -3.86 -0.53
C ALA A 28 -5.95 -4.58 -0.30
N LYS A 29 -6.46 -4.56 0.94
CA LYS A 29 -7.76 -5.14 1.28
C LYS A 29 -8.89 -4.50 0.46
N GLN A 30 -8.97 -3.18 0.43
CA GLN A 30 -10.01 -2.48 -0.33
C GLN A 30 -9.89 -2.73 -1.84
N ALA A 31 -8.67 -2.82 -2.38
CA ALA A 31 -8.45 -3.17 -3.78
C ALA A 31 -8.91 -4.60 -4.12
N ILE A 32 -8.85 -5.53 -3.15
CA ILE A 32 -9.39 -6.88 -3.30
C ILE A 32 -10.93 -6.86 -3.18
N ASP A 33 -11.48 -6.04 -2.28
CA ASP A 33 -12.92 -5.92 -2.01
C ASP A 33 -13.69 -5.22 -3.13
N ASP A 34 -13.04 -4.24 -3.76
CA ASP A 34 -13.59 -3.40 -4.82
C ASP A 34 -12.53 -3.21 -5.93
N PRO A 35 -12.26 -4.24 -6.76
CA PRO A 35 -11.24 -4.19 -7.80
C PRO A 35 -11.33 -3.00 -8.77
N PRO A 36 -12.51 -2.47 -9.13
CA PRO A 36 -12.62 -1.27 -9.96
C PRO A 36 -11.93 -0.02 -9.39
N VAL A 37 -11.62 0.02 -8.09
CA VAL A 37 -10.85 1.14 -7.51
C VAL A 37 -9.44 1.25 -8.10
N LEU A 38 -8.93 0.16 -8.68
CA LEU A 38 -7.59 0.09 -9.26
C LEU A 38 -7.50 0.70 -10.66
N ASP A 39 -8.62 0.91 -11.35
CA ASP A 39 -8.64 1.13 -12.80
C ASP A 39 -7.91 2.42 -13.20
N ASP A 40 -8.06 3.47 -12.40
CA ASP A 40 -7.35 4.75 -12.60
C ASP A 40 -5.91 4.73 -12.06
N HIS A 41 -5.48 3.64 -11.41
CA HIS A 41 -4.27 3.56 -10.60
C HIS A 41 -3.33 2.41 -10.98
N LEU A 42 -3.63 1.63 -12.03
CA LEU A 42 -2.86 0.45 -12.42
C LEU A 42 -1.38 0.76 -12.70
N GLU A 43 -1.09 1.87 -13.39
CA GLU A 43 0.30 2.28 -13.70
C GLU A 43 1.10 2.60 -12.43
N ALA A 44 0.49 3.36 -11.51
CA ALA A 44 1.10 3.69 -10.23
C ALA A 44 1.28 2.45 -9.37
N LEU A 45 0.29 1.54 -9.35
CA LEU A 45 0.37 0.26 -8.65
C LEU A 45 1.49 -0.63 -9.23
N GLN A 46 1.67 -0.63 -10.55
CA GLN A 46 2.76 -1.38 -11.19
C GLN A 46 4.14 -0.82 -10.81
N ALA A 47 4.27 0.51 -10.73
CA ALA A 47 5.53 1.17 -10.42
C ALA A 47 5.91 1.08 -8.93
N ARG A 48 4.92 1.13 -8.03
CA ARG A 48 5.15 1.37 -6.59
C ARG A 48 4.55 0.30 -5.67
N GLY A 49 3.64 -0.52 -6.16
CA GLY A 49 2.85 -1.43 -5.33
C GLY A 49 2.04 -0.70 -4.26
N PHE A 50 1.72 -1.39 -3.18
CA PHE A 50 0.98 -0.82 -2.04
C PHE A 50 1.87 -0.11 -1.01
N GLY A 51 3.17 0.02 -1.26
CA GLY A 51 4.12 0.65 -0.31
C GLY A 51 4.73 -0.30 0.74
N ASP A 52 4.30 -1.56 0.79
CA ASP A 52 4.91 -2.61 1.62
C ASP A 52 5.60 -3.69 0.76
N PRO A 53 6.89 -4.02 1.01
CA PRO A 53 7.61 -5.06 0.28
C PRO A 53 6.95 -6.44 0.28
N LEU A 54 6.20 -6.79 1.34
CA LEU A 54 5.50 -8.06 1.46
C LEU A 54 4.28 -8.15 0.52
N LEU A 55 3.79 -7.01 0.00
CA LEU A 55 2.64 -6.93 -0.89
C LEU A 55 3.03 -6.85 -2.38
N VAL A 56 4.33 -6.82 -2.70
CA VAL A 56 4.81 -6.65 -4.09
C VAL A 56 4.30 -7.75 -5.02
N ASP A 57 4.43 -9.02 -4.61
CA ASP A 57 4.02 -10.14 -5.46
C ASP A 57 2.49 -10.27 -5.57
N LEU A 58 1.77 -9.86 -4.52
CA LEU A 58 0.31 -9.73 -4.56
C LEU A 58 -0.13 -8.67 -5.58
N ALA A 59 0.49 -7.48 -5.55
CA ALA A 59 0.15 -6.39 -6.47
C ALA A 59 0.36 -6.81 -7.94
N LYS A 60 1.46 -7.50 -8.25
CA LYS A 60 1.72 -8.05 -9.59
C LYS A 60 0.63 -9.03 -10.03
N GLU A 61 0.21 -9.92 -9.14
CA GLU A 61 -0.82 -10.91 -9.46
C GLU A 61 -2.18 -10.25 -9.72
N ILE A 62 -2.54 -9.24 -8.91
CA ILE A 62 -3.77 -8.45 -9.11
C ILE A 62 -3.73 -7.72 -10.47
N ILE A 63 -2.63 -7.06 -10.81
CA ILE A 63 -2.46 -6.33 -12.08
C ILE A 63 -2.60 -7.30 -13.26
N ARG A 64 -1.93 -8.45 -13.18
CA ARG A 64 -2.02 -9.49 -14.22
C ARG A 64 -3.48 -9.88 -14.49
N LEU A 65 -4.25 -10.14 -13.43
CA LEU A 65 -5.66 -10.49 -13.56
C LEU A 65 -6.52 -9.34 -14.10
N ARG A 66 -6.24 -8.09 -13.72
CA ARG A 66 -6.97 -6.92 -14.25
C ARG A 66 -6.70 -6.69 -15.74
N ILE A 67 -5.48 -6.99 -16.21
CA ILE A 67 -5.15 -6.89 -17.65
C ILE A 67 -5.85 -8.01 -18.44
N ASP A 68 -5.90 -9.22 -17.89
CA ASP A 68 -6.47 -10.39 -18.56
C ASP A 68 -8.02 -10.41 -18.55
N ALA A 69 -8.66 -9.69 -17.62
CA ALA A 69 -10.11 -9.73 -17.42
C ALA A 69 -10.79 -8.35 -17.56
N ASP A 70 -11.79 -8.27 -18.47
CA ASP A 70 -12.63 -7.08 -18.69
C ASP A 70 -13.34 -6.61 -17.41
N LYS A 71 -13.78 -7.55 -16.57
CA LYS A 71 -14.34 -7.27 -15.23
C LYS A 71 -13.77 -8.26 -14.22
N LEU A 72 -13.28 -7.73 -13.10
CA LEU A 72 -12.80 -8.54 -12.00
C LEU A 72 -13.80 -8.46 -10.84
N ASP A 73 -14.49 -9.57 -10.60
CA ASP A 73 -15.34 -9.76 -9.42
C ASP A 73 -14.47 -10.02 -8.19
N SER A 74 -14.83 -9.43 -7.04
CA SER A 74 -14.01 -9.51 -5.82
C SER A 74 -13.94 -10.92 -5.24
N GLU A 75 -15.00 -11.72 -5.37
CA GLU A 75 -15.03 -13.11 -4.92
C GLU A 75 -14.21 -14.01 -5.86
N ALA A 76 -14.26 -13.77 -7.17
CA ALA A 76 -13.38 -14.43 -8.14
C ALA A 76 -11.89 -14.11 -7.88
N LEU A 77 -11.56 -12.84 -7.63
CA LEU A 77 -10.21 -12.40 -7.30
C LEU A 77 -9.69 -13.08 -6.03
N ARG A 78 -10.46 -13.05 -4.95
CA ARG A 78 -10.09 -13.72 -3.69
C ARG A 78 -9.79 -15.19 -3.87
N ARG A 79 -10.68 -15.92 -4.55
CA ARG A 79 -10.50 -17.36 -4.82
C ARG A 79 -9.25 -17.63 -5.65
N HIS A 80 -9.00 -16.82 -6.67
CA HIS A 80 -7.78 -16.92 -7.47
C HIS A 80 -6.53 -16.71 -6.61
N LEU A 81 -6.46 -15.60 -5.86
CA LEU A 81 -5.32 -15.30 -5.00
C LEU A 81 -5.07 -16.41 -3.97
N ALA A 82 -6.13 -16.95 -3.35
CA ALA A 82 -6.02 -18.08 -2.45
C ALA A 82 -5.45 -19.33 -3.15
N SER A 83 -5.94 -19.64 -4.35
CA SER A 83 -5.44 -20.77 -5.16
C SER A 83 -3.99 -20.58 -5.64
N SER A 84 -3.56 -19.33 -5.83
CA SER A 84 -2.19 -18.94 -6.19
C SER A 84 -1.23 -18.90 -5.00
N GLY A 85 -1.66 -19.32 -3.81
CA GLY A 85 -0.81 -19.44 -2.62
C GLY A 85 -0.79 -18.23 -1.69
N PHE A 86 -1.64 -17.22 -1.93
CA PHE A 86 -1.72 -16.01 -1.11
C PHE A 86 -2.63 -16.15 0.12
N SER A 87 -3.25 -17.31 0.38
CA SER A 87 -4.23 -17.49 1.46
C SER A 87 -3.77 -16.98 2.83
N ALA A 88 -2.53 -17.28 3.22
CA ALA A 88 -1.98 -16.80 4.49
C ALA A 88 -1.74 -15.27 4.47
N LEU A 89 -1.30 -14.72 3.34
CA LEU A 89 -1.11 -13.28 3.18
C LEU A 89 -2.46 -12.54 3.24
N LEU A 90 -3.53 -13.09 2.68
CA LEU A 90 -4.88 -12.53 2.77
C LEU A 90 -5.33 -12.40 4.24
N ILE A 91 -5.08 -13.42 5.06
CA ILE A 91 -5.37 -13.38 6.50
C ILE A 91 -4.54 -12.31 7.21
N ASP A 92 -3.26 -12.19 6.85
CA ASP A 92 -2.38 -11.17 7.45
C ASP A 92 -2.78 -9.76 7.01
N ILE A 93 -3.24 -9.56 5.77
CA ILE A 93 -3.81 -8.31 5.26
C ILE A 93 -5.05 -7.92 6.05
N ASP A 94 -6.01 -8.85 6.19
CA ASP A 94 -7.23 -8.59 6.95
C ASP A 94 -6.92 -8.19 8.39
N ARG A 95 -5.98 -8.89 9.04
CA ARG A 95 -5.55 -8.56 10.41
C ARG A 95 -4.91 -7.17 10.47
N ALA A 96 -3.93 -6.88 9.61
CA ALA A 96 -3.19 -5.62 9.65
C ALA A 96 -4.08 -4.41 9.30
N ALA A 97 -5.00 -4.57 8.35
CA ALA A 97 -5.94 -3.53 7.93
C ALA A 97 -6.82 -3.02 9.09
N THR A 98 -7.13 -3.86 10.08
CA THR A 98 -7.90 -3.42 11.27
C THR A 98 -7.21 -2.33 12.08
N HIS A 99 -5.88 -2.22 11.97
CA HIS A 99 -5.09 -1.22 12.68
C HIS A 99 -4.89 0.08 11.90
N ALA A 100 -5.39 0.17 10.66
CA ALA A 100 -5.18 1.31 9.79
C ALA A 100 -6.10 2.52 10.10
N GLY A 101 -7.24 2.27 10.75
CA GLY A 101 -8.28 3.28 10.95
C GLY A 101 -8.97 3.71 9.65
N ALA A 102 -8.92 2.89 8.59
CA ALA A 102 -9.55 3.19 7.32
C ALA A 102 -11.10 3.15 7.44
N PRO A 103 -11.83 4.06 6.76
CA PRO A 103 -13.28 4.18 6.87
C PRO A 103 -14.04 3.11 6.09
N PHE A 104 -13.36 2.34 5.23
CA PHE A 104 -13.91 1.16 4.54
C PHE A 104 -13.60 -0.09 5.38
N PRO A 105 -14.50 -1.08 5.50
CA PRO A 105 -15.83 -1.21 4.90
C PRO A 105 -16.92 -0.88 5.94
N ASN A 106 -17.02 0.37 6.41
CA ASN A 106 -18.14 0.75 7.29
C ASN A 106 -19.41 0.98 6.46
N GLU A 107 -20.53 0.43 6.94
CA GLU A 107 -21.86 0.48 6.30
C GLU A 107 -22.42 1.90 6.09
N GLY A 108 -21.77 2.94 6.62
CA GLY A 108 -22.20 4.34 6.51
C GLY A 108 -21.61 5.15 5.36
N VAL A 109 -20.65 4.61 4.59
CA VAL A 109 -19.97 5.34 3.51
C VAL A 109 -20.44 4.84 2.14
N THR A 110 -20.76 5.76 1.22
CA THR A 110 -21.14 5.37 -0.15
C THR A 110 -19.94 4.77 -0.88
N LEU A 111 -20.19 3.87 -1.84
CA LEU A 111 -19.12 3.27 -2.65
C LEU A 111 -18.25 4.32 -3.36
N ALA A 112 -18.86 5.42 -3.82
CA ALA A 112 -18.13 6.51 -4.46
C ALA A 112 -17.18 7.23 -3.48
N ALA A 113 -17.65 7.50 -2.26
CA ALA A 113 -16.80 8.07 -1.22
C ALA A 113 -15.68 7.10 -0.83
N ALA A 114 -15.98 5.79 -0.76
CA ALA A 114 -15.00 4.77 -0.46
C ALA A 114 -13.84 4.75 -1.47
N ARG A 115 -14.18 4.74 -2.77
CA ARG A 115 -13.21 4.80 -3.87
C ARG A 115 -12.40 6.10 -3.89
N SER A 116 -13.06 7.23 -3.62
CA SER A 116 -12.38 8.54 -3.56
C SER A 116 -11.36 8.61 -2.43
N GLN A 117 -11.74 8.17 -1.24
CA GLN A 117 -10.83 8.14 -0.09
C GLN A 117 -9.71 7.11 -0.28
N TRP A 118 -9.96 5.96 -0.91
CA TRP A 118 -8.91 5.01 -1.28
C TRP A 118 -7.91 5.64 -2.24
N SER A 119 -8.39 6.32 -3.29
CA SER A 119 -7.54 6.99 -4.28
C SER A 119 -6.66 8.04 -3.63
N HIS A 120 -7.23 8.88 -2.76
CA HIS A 120 -6.49 9.89 -2.01
C HIS A 120 -5.40 9.27 -1.13
N ALA A 121 -5.70 8.20 -0.40
CA ALA A 121 -4.73 7.52 0.44
C ALA A 121 -3.62 6.83 -0.38
N PHE A 122 -3.97 6.25 -1.53
CA PHE A 122 -3.02 5.64 -2.45
C PHE A 122 -2.08 6.68 -3.07
N GLU A 123 -2.60 7.83 -3.50
CA GLU A 123 -1.80 8.98 -3.96
C GLU A 123 -0.86 9.50 -2.86
N ALA A 124 -1.32 9.54 -1.61
CA ALA A 124 -0.49 9.92 -0.46
C ALA A 124 0.70 8.97 -0.26
N LEU A 125 0.51 7.65 -0.41
CA LEU A 125 1.63 6.69 -0.35
C LEU A 125 2.59 6.85 -1.53
N ASN A 126 2.06 7.02 -2.75
CA ASN A 126 2.90 7.27 -3.93
C ASN A 126 3.74 8.55 -3.78
N ARG A 127 3.13 9.61 -3.24
CA ARG A 127 3.83 10.87 -2.95
C ARG A 127 4.90 10.69 -1.87
N MET A 128 4.66 9.86 -0.85
CA MET A 128 5.68 9.53 0.15
C MET A 128 6.90 8.89 -0.51
N ALA A 129 6.69 7.88 -1.35
CA ALA A 129 7.77 7.18 -2.05
C ALA A 129 8.55 8.12 -2.98
N ALA A 130 7.86 8.97 -3.74
CA ALA A 130 8.47 9.98 -4.60
C ALA A 130 9.31 11.01 -3.80
N LEU A 131 8.84 11.44 -2.62
CA LEU A 131 9.59 12.33 -1.75
C LEU A 131 10.86 11.66 -1.19
N GLU A 132 10.81 10.37 -0.87
CA GLU A 132 11.97 9.62 -0.39
C GLU A 132 13.04 9.43 -1.47
N GLU A 133 12.63 9.20 -2.73
CA GLU A 133 13.53 9.21 -3.89
C GLU A 133 14.14 10.58 -4.15
N ALA A 134 13.31 11.63 -4.17
CA ALA A 134 13.78 13.00 -4.36
C ALA A 134 14.77 13.43 -3.28
N LEU A 135 14.53 13.03 -2.02
CA LEU A 135 15.48 13.25 -0.92
C LEU A 135 16.80 12.50 -1.12
N THR A 136 16.73 11.28 -1.65
CA THR A 136 17.93 10.47 -1.92
C THR A 136 18.75 11.08 -3.04
N ALA A 137 18.11 11.52 -4.12
CA ALA A 137 18.76 12.26 -5.21
C ALA A 137 19.36 13.58 -4.72
N ALA A 138 18.58 14.40 -4.01
CA ALA A 138 19.03 15.69 -3.49
C ALA A 138 20.23 15.56 -2.53
N LYS A 139 20.35 14.47 -1.76
CA LYS A 139 21.54 14.21 -0.92
C LYS A 139 22.81 14.05 -1.73
N GLN A 140 22.74 13.44 -2.92
CA GLN A 140 23.90 13.28 -3.81
C GLN A 140 24.37 14.65 -4.32
N ASP A 141 23.44 15.58 -4.56
CA ASP A 141 23.71 16.92 -5.09
C ASP A 141 24.15 17.93 -4.02
N LEU A 142 24.00 17.61 -2.71
CA LEU A 142 24.44 18.49 -1.60
C LEU A 142 25.95 18.77 -1.63
N GLY A 143 26.75 17.93 -2.28
CA GLY A 143 28.19 18.16 -2.48
C GLY A 143 28.51 19.46 -3.23
N GLY A 144 27.54 20.05 -3.95
CA GLY A 144 27.70 21.31 -4.70
C GLY A 144 27.26 22.59 -3.97
N GLY A 145 26.84 22.52 -2.70
CA GLY A 145 26.56 23.71 -1.85
C GLY A 145 25.24 24.44 -2.11
N ALA A 146 24.63 24.36 -3.30
CA ALA A 146 23.36 25.02 -3.63
C ALA A 146 22.09 24.25 -3.22
N GLY A 147 22.20 22.97 -2.84
CA GLY A 147 21.05 22.07 -2.62
C GLY A 147 20.42 22.08 -1.22
N ALA A 148 20.98 22.82 -0.25
CA ALA A 148 20.59 22.70 1.16
C ALA A 148 19.14 23.17 1.45
N SER A 149 18.69 24.24 0.79
CA SER A 149 17.33 24.78 0.95
C SER A 149 16.26 23.87 0.33
N ALA A 150 16.52 23.35 -0.88
CA ALA A 150 15.65 22.39 -1.57
C ALA A 150 15.54 21.08 -0.77
N PHE A 151 16.67 20.56 -0.28
CA PHE A 151 16.69 19.38 0.57
C PHE A 151 15.87 19.56 1.86
N LYS A 152 15.98 20.72 2.51
CA LYS A 152 15.19 21.06 3.70
C LYS A 152 13.69 21.10 3.39
N ALA A 153 13.30 21.70 2.27
CA ALA A 153 11.90 21.77 1.85
C ALA A 153 11.30 20.37 1.59
N LEU A 154 12.03 19.50 0.89
CA LEU A 154 11.62 18.11 0.66
C LEU A 154 11.45 17.34 1.98
N LYS A 155 12.37 17.53 2.93
CA LYS A 155 12.31 16.89 4.25
C LYS A 155 11.06 17.32 5.02
N THR A 156 10.73 18.62 5.00
CA THR A 156 9.52 19.14 5.64
C THR A 156 8.26 18.54 5.05
N GLN A 157 8.16 18.45 3.71
CA GLN A 157 7.01 17.81 3.05
C GLN A 157 6.88 16.34 3.43
N ARG A 158 7.99 15.60 3.43
CA ARG A 158 8.04 14.19 3.84
C ARG A 158 7.59 14.01 5.28
N ASP A 159 8.10 14.81 6.20
CA ASP A 159 7.76 14.72 7.63
C ASP A 159 6.28 15.02 7.89
N ALA A 160 5.71 16.01 7.19
CA ALA A 160 4.29 16.34 7.26
C ALA A 160 3.42 15.19 6.75
N LEU A 161 3.73 14.66 5.55
CA LEU A 161 2.97 13.55 4.96
C LEU A 161 3.08 12.27 5.80
N ARG A 162 4.26 12.00 6.38
CA ARG A 162 4.50 10.84 7.23
C ARG A 162 3.66 10.92 8.49
N ARG A 163 3.55 12.12 9.07
CA ARG A 163 2.66 12.36 10.21
C ARG A 163 1.21 12.10 9.82
N ALA A 164 0.75 12.64 8.69
CA ALA A 164 -0.62 12.45 8.21
C ALA A 164 -0.98 10.97 8.00
N ILE A 165 -0.07 10.18 7.40
CA ILE A 165 -0.24 8.72 7.25
C ILE A 165 -0.34 8.07 8.63
N LYS A 166 0.60 8.38 9.53
CA LYS A 166 0.65 7.78 10.87
C LYS A 166 -0.58 8.11 11.72
N THR A 167 -1.15 9.30 11.57
CA THR A 167 -2.34 9.74 12.32
C THR A 167 -3.65 9.39 11.63
N GLY A 168 -3.62 8.71 10.47
CA GLY A 168 -4.82 8.35 9.72
C GLY A 168 -5.51 9.52 9.01
N GLN A 169 -4.90 10.70 8.94
CA GLN A 169 -5.48 11.87 8.26
C GLN A 169 -5.60 11.66 6.74
N ILE A 170 -4.85 10.71 6.18
CA ILE A 170 -4.97 10.33 4.76
C ILE A 170 -6.33 9.74 4.40
N TRP A 171 -7.11 9.31 5.40
CA TRP A 171 -8.43 8.72 5.21
C TRP A 171 -9.57 9.74 5.25
N GLU A 172 -9.31 10.92 5.80
CA GLU A 172 -10.31 11.99 5.84
C GLU A 172 -10.51 12.51 4.40
N PRO A 173 -11.77 12.60 3.91
CA PRO A 173 -12.01 13.26 2.64
C PRO A 173 -11.57 14.72 2.76
N TYR A 174 -11.04 15.29 1.68
CA TYR A 174 -10.67 16.70 1.66
C TYR A 174 -11.95 17.55 1.86
N GLU A 175 -12.27 17.93 3.08
CA GLU A 175 -13.21 19.02 3.33
C GLU A 175 -12.49 20.31 2.93
N ARG A 176 -12.77 20.79 1.71
CA ARG A 176 -12.47 22.19 1.34
C ARG A 176 -13.21 23.08 2.34
N SER A 177 -12.51 23.53 3.38
CA SER A 177 -12.86 24.75 4.09
C SER A 177 -12.47 25.96 3.24
#